data_AF-A0A5Z7MTE0-F1
#
_entry.id   AF-A0A5Z7MTE0-F1
#
_cell.length_a   1.000
_cell.length_b   1.000
_cell.length_c   1.000
_cell.angle_alpha   90.00
_cell.angle_beta   90.00
_cell.angle_gamma   90.00
#
_symmetry.space_group_name_H-M   'P 1'
#
loop_
_entity.id
_entity.type
_entity.pdbx_description
1 polymer ?
#
loop_
_entity_poly.entity_id
_entity_poly.type
_entity_poly.pdbx_seq_one_letter_code
_entity_poly.pdbx_strand_id
1 'polypeptide(L)' 'MEWIKCSERMPESGITVLGYCVCNSNFSGIYTMRKPVIEAKNSKQDTRLIKHERVTHWMPLPEPPSE' A
#
# COMPACT_ATOMS: atom_id res chain seq x y z
N MET A 1 -0.57 -15.19 -6.40
CA MET A 1 0.25 -14.10 -5.82
C MET A 1 -0.29 -13.80 -4.44
N GLU A 2 0.58 -13.60 -3.46
CA GLU A 2 0.19 -13.35 -2.07
C GLU A 2 0.46 -11.90 -1.68
N TRP A 3 -0.41 -11.36 -0.84
CA TRP A 3 -0.25 -10.03 -0.25
C TRP A 3 0.80 -10.05 0.86
N ILE A 4 1.77 -9.14 0.78
CA ILE A 4 2.88 -9.02 1.74
C ILE A 4 2.60 -7.83 2.65
N LYS A 5 2.68 -8.00 3.98
CA LYS A 5 2.52 -6.88 4.91
C LYS A 5 3.69 -5.90 4.77
N CYS A 6 3.38 -4.61 4.75
CA CYS A 6 4.42 -3.57 4.71
C CYS A 6 5.33 -3.61 5.95
N SER A 7 4.83 -4.08 7.10
CA SER A 7 5.60 -4.25 8.33
C SER A 7 6.57 -5.43 8.31
N GLU A 8 6.33 -6.44 7.45
CA GLU A 8 7.21 -7.59 7.29
C GLU A 8 8.30 -7.29 6.25
N ARG A 9 7.88 -6.72 5.11
CA ARG A 9 8.79 -6.36 4.03
C ARG A 9 8.20 -5.26 3.18
N MET A 10 9.02 -4.25 2.87
CA MET A 10 8.68 -3.21 1.91
C MET A 10 9.02 -3.65 0.48
N PRO A 11 8.31 -3.15 -0.55
CA PRO A 11 8.71 -3.40 -1.94
C PRO A 11 10.06 -2.80 -2.24
N GLU A 12 10.70 -3.28 -3.30
CA GLU A 12 11.96 -2.73 -3.79
C GLU A 12 11.80 -1.28 -4.27
N SER A 13 12.89 -0.52 -4.21
CA SER A 13 12.90 0.83 -4.77
C SER A 13 12.82 0.76 -6.30
N GLY A 14 11.96 1.56 -6.90
CA GLY A 14 11.84 1.68 -8.37
C GLY A 14 10.76 0.81 -9.01
N ILE A 15 10.19 -0.19 -8.31
CA ILE A 15 9.07 -0.99 -8.83
C ILE A 15 7.71 -0.35 -8.51
N THR A 16 6.75 -0.59 -9.40
CA THR A 16 5.33 -0.28 -9.16
C THR A 16 4.64 -1.54 -8.66
N VAL A 17 3.86 -1.40 -7.59
CA VAL A 17 3.13 -2.49 -6.93
C VAL A 17 1.65 -2.13 -6.78
N LEU A 18 0.81 -3.12 -6.52
CA LEU A 18 -0.52 -2.92 -5.98
C LEU A 18 -0.40 -2.77 -4.47
N GLY A 19 -0.89 -1.66 -3.92
CA GLY A 19 -0.96 -1.41 -2.49
C GLY A 19 -2.41 -1.49 -2.00
N TYR A 20 -2.63 -2.25 -0.94
CA TYR A 20 -3.91 -2.33 -0.24
C TYR A 20 -3.94 -1.29 0.87
N CYS A 21 -4.76 -0.27 0.66
CA CYS A 21 -4.95 0.84 1.56
C CYS A 21 -6.16 0.66 2.46
N VAL A 22 -6.04 1.09 3.72
CA VAL A 22 -7.13 1.09 4.71
C VAL A 22 -7.15 2.44 5.42
N CYS A 23 -8.33 3.01 5.62
CA CYS A 23 -8.55 4.21 6.44
C CYS A 23 -9.73 3.95 7.39
N ASN A 24 -9.44 3.77 8.69
CA ASN A 24 -10.42 3.28 9.67
C ASN A 24 -11.08 1.95 9.24
N SER A 25 -12.17 1.55 9.89
CA SER A 25 -12.88 0.29 9.61
C SER A 25 -13.74 0.31 8.34
N ASN A 26 -13.98 1.47 7.74
CA ASN A 26 -15.04 1.65 6.75
C ASN A 26 -14.53 1.95 5.34
N PHE A 27 -13.22 2.12 5.17
CA PHE A 27 -12.63 2.40 3.86
C PHE A 27 -11.45 1.48 3.58
N SER A 28 -11.53 0.79 2.44
CA SER A 28 -10.41 0.06 1.86
C SER A 28 -10.36 0.25 0.35
N GLY A 29 -9.15 0.32 -0.21
CA GLY A 29 -8.95 0.48 -1.65
C GLY A 29 -7.65 -0.18 -2.11
N ILE A 30 -7.58 -0.49 -3.41
CA ILE A 30 -6.36 -1.00 -4.06
C ILE A 30 -5.89 0.06 -5.06
N TYR A 31 -4.62 0.43 -4.97
CA TYR A 31 -4.01 1.44 -5.84
C TYR A 31 -2.65 0.98 -6.34
N THR A 32 -2.25 1.45 -7.53
CA THR A 32 -0.86 1.31 -7.97
C THR A 32 0.01 2.38 -7.31
N MET A 33 1.16 1.97 -6.78
CA MET A 33 2.07 2.90 -6.08
C MET A 33 3.51 2.38 -6.06
N ARG A 34 4.43 3.25 -5.64
CA ARG A 34 5.85 2.92 -5.46
C ARG A 34 6.25 3.08 -3.99
N LYS A 35 7.37 2.45 -3.58
CA LYS A 35 7.89 2.48 -2.20
C LYS A 35 7.83 3.86 -1.52
N PRO A 36 8.28 4.99 -2.13
CA PRO A 36 8.25 6.28 -1.46
C PRO A 36 6.84 6.76 -1.08
N VAL A 37 5.82 6.38 -1.87
CA VAL A 37 4.41 6.73 -1.59
C VAL A 37 3.90 5.93 -0.40
N ILE A 38 4.26 4.66 -0.31
CA ILE A 38 3.94 3.79 0.84
C ILE A 38 4.55 4.35 2.11
N GLU A 39 5.85 4.71 2.07
CA GLU A 39 6.57 5.31 3.20
C GLU A 39 5.96 6.65 3.62
N ALA A 40 5.66 7.53 2.66
CA ALA A 40 5.04 8.83 2.94
C ALA A 40 3.65 8.68 3.56
N LYS A 41 2.84 7.70 3.12
CA LYS A 41 1.52 7.43 3.71
C LYS A 41 1.62 6.82 5.10
N ASN A 42 2.53 5.86 5.29
CA ASN A 42 2.66 5.14 6.56
C ASN A 42 3.41 5.93 7.63
N SER A 43 4.18 6.96 7.26
CA SER A 43 4.88 7.84 8.22
C SER A 43 4.00 8.95 8.82
N LYS A 44 2.83 9.25 8.24
CA LYS A 44 1.95 10.30 8.78
C LYS A 44 1.47 9.93 10.18
N GLN A 45 1.46 10.86 11.11
CA GLN A 45 0.93 10.61 12.45
C GLN A 45 -0.57 10.89 12.49
N ASP A 46 -1.34 10.00 13.12
CA ASP A 46 -2.75 10.25 13.35
C ASP A 46 -2.96 11.25 14.48
N THR A 47 -4.04 12.03 14.38
CA THR A 47 -4.46 12.92 15.46
C THR A 47 -5.81 12.44 16.03
N ARG A 48 -6.37 13.23 16.94
CA ARG A 48 -7.74 13.03 17.45
C ARG A 48 -8.79 13.21 16.35
N LEU A 49 -8.56 14.15 15.42
CA LEU A 49 -9.55 14.56 14.41
C LEU A 49 -9.30 13.93 13.05
N ILE A 50 -8.05 13.59 12.74
CA ILE A 50 -7.63 13.12 11.42
C ILE A 50 -7.00 11.75 11.56
N LYS A 51 -7.57 10.79 10.82
CA LYS A 51 -7.00 9.47 10.59
C LYS A 51 -6.54 9.37 9.15
N HIS A 52 -5.30 8.94 8.96
CA HIS A 52 -4.71 8.83 7.64
C HIS A 52 -4.87 7.41 7.10
N GLU A 53 -5.11 7.34 5.79
CA GLU A 53 -5.07 6.09 5.06
C GLU A 53 -3.66 5.48 5.09
N ARG A 54 -3.58 4.19 5.46
CA ARG A 54 -2.35 3.39 5.54
C ARG A 54 -2.31 2.37 4.44
N VAL A 55 -1.13 2.14 3.89
CA VAL A 55 -0.88 0.97 3.03
C VAL A 55 -0.50 -0.18 3.94
N THR A 56 -1.36 -1.17 4.06
CA THR A 56 -1.16 -2.30 4.99
C THR A 56 -0.41 -3.45 4.32
N HIS A 57 -0.75 -3.73 3.06
CA HIS A 57 -0.16 -4.81 2.29
C HIS A 57 0.17 -4.35 0.87
N TRP A 58 1.07 -5.06 0.22
CA TRP A 58 1.37 -4.87 -1.20
C TRP A 58 1.55 -6.22 -1.91
N MET A 59 1.43 -6.22 -3.22
CA MET A 59 1.87 -7.32 -4.07
C MET A 59 2.40 -6.78 -5.41
N PRO A 60 3.27 -7.52 -6.12
CA PRO A 60 3.68 -7.15 -7.47
C PRO A 60 2.46 -6.94 -8.39
N LEU A 61 2.63 -6.16 -9.45
CA LEU A 61 1.63 -6.12 -10.52
C LEU A 61 1.45 -7.52 -11.11
N PRO A 62 0.22 -7.95 -11.43
CA PRO A 62 0.02 -9.16 -12.19
C PRO A 62 0.68 -9.01 -13.55
N GLU A 63 1.09 -10.13 -14.15
CA GLU A 63 1.49 -10.11 -15.56
C GLU A 63 0.32 -9.62 -16.40
N PRO A 64 0.57 -8.80 -17.45
CA PRO A 64 -0.47 -8.45 -18.39
C PRO A 64 -1.05 -9.73 -19.00
N PRO A 65 -2.35 -9.74 -19.34
CA PRO A 65 -2.95 -10.89 -20.00
C PRO A 65 -2.18 -11.20 -21.29
N SER A 66 -1.87 -12.47 -21.52
CA SER A 66 -1.43 -12.96 -22.82
C SER A 66 -2.62 -12.92 -23.79
N GLU A 67 -2.36 -12.58 -25.05
CA GLU A 67 -3.34 -12.69 -26.14
C GLU A 67 -3.88 -14.11 -26.32
#